data_AF-A0A523K3L6-F1
#
_entry.id   AF-A0A523K3L6-F1
#
_cell.length_a   1.000
_cell.length_b   1.000
_cell.length_c   1.000
_cell.angle_alpha   90.00
_cell.angle_beta   90.00
_cell.angle_gamma   90.00
#
_symmetry.space_group_name_H-M   'P 1'
#
loop_
_entity.id
_entity.type
_entity.pdbx_description
1 polymer ?
#
loop_
_entity_poly.entity_id
_entity_poly.type
_entity_poly.pdbx_seq_one_letter_code
_entity_poly.pdbx_strand_id
1 'polypeptide(L)'
;MLAALLTATLVASSIMGGMLSDRFGRKPVLVVSTIVFALTVPTLLIFSGPLFTSVPLLMICLVIAGAAAGPFLPVSTAMPVEMPGIGPLYAGTALGILFMIGNTGGFIGPLITGWLMDTTGSAWSGFMFVALLLLIAPLFLIKLRNYQIPQEAQT
;
A
#
# COMPACT_ATOMS: atom_id res chain seq x y z
N MET A 1 -9.42 14.10 16.03
CA MET A 1 -8.59 13.20 16.85
C MET A 1 -8.28 11.88 16.15
N LEU A 2 -9.26 11.13 15.63
CA LEU A 2 -9.02 9.83 14.96
C LEU A 2 -8.10 9.90 13.73
N ALA A 3 -8.30 10.89 12.85
CA ALA A 3 -7.43 11.09 11.67
C ALA A 3 -5.99 11.47 12.05
N ALA A 4 -5.81 12.21 13.15
CA ALA A 4 -4.48 12.58 13.65
C ALA A 4 -3.73 11.35 14.19
N LEU A 5 -4.44 10.43 14.84
CA LEU A 5 -3.86 9.17 15.34
C LEU A 5 -3.33 8.32 14.18
N LEU A 6 -4.13 8.14 13.12
CA LEU A 6 -3.74 7.42 11.91
C LEU A 6 -2.50 8.05 11.25
N THR A 7 -2.51 9.37 11.09
CA THR A 7 -1.40 10.09 10.45
C THR A 7 -0.12 10.00 11.30
N ALA A 8 -0.23 10.12 12.62
CA ALA A 8 0.91 9.99 13.52
C ALA A 8 1.53 8.58 13.48
N THR A 9 0.70 7.53 13.51
CA THR A 9 1.20 6.14 13.39
C THR A 9 1.80 5.87 12.02
N LEU A 10 1.24 6.44 10.95
CA LEU A 10 1.79 6.36 9.60
C LEU A 10 3.20 6.97 9.54
N VAL A 11 3.39 8.17 10.12
CA VAL A 11 4.71 8.83 10.16
C VAL A 11 5.72 8.04 11.00
N ALA A 12 5.31 7.53 12.16
CA ALA A 12 6.21 6.72 12.99
C ALA A 12 6.61 5.41 12.29
N SER A 13 5.64 4.75 11.64
CA SER A 13 5.87 3.49 10.95
C SER A 13 6.56 3.63 9.60
N SER A 14 6.54 4.80 8.95
CA SER A 14 7.32 5.01 7.73
C SER A 14 8.82 5.00 8.03
N ILE A 15 9.23 5.57 9.15
CA ILE A 15 10.62 5.55 9.63
C ILE A 15 11.01 4.12 10.03
N MET A 16 10.22 3.48 10.90
CA MET A 16 10.51 2.11 11.37
C MET A 16 10.43 1.09 10.23
N GLY A 17 9.48 1.25 9.32
CA GLY A 17 9.25 0.41 8.15
C GLY A 17 10.37 0.49 7.13
N GLY A 18 10.92 1.69 6.91
CA GLY A 18 12.13 1.88 6.10
C GLY A 18 13.32 1.11 6.69
N MET A 19 13.59 1.29 7.98
CA MET A 19 14.68 0.58 8.68
C MET A 19 14.48 -0.94 8.67
N LEU A 20 13.24 -1.41 8.82
CA LEU A 20 12.90 -2.83 8.81
C LEU A 20 13.08 -3.43 7.40
N SER A 21 12.70 -2.68 6.37
CA SER A 21 12.90 -3.01 4.96
C SER A 21 14.38 -3.15 4.60
N ASP A 22 15.23 -2.27 5.14
CA ASP A 22 16.67 -2.35 4.87
C ASP A 22 17.32 -3.56 5.55
N ARG A 23 16.74 -4.09 6.64
CA ARG A 23 17.27 -5.27 7.36
C ARG A 23 16.73 -6.61 6.87
N PHE A 24 15.44 -6.70 6.54
CA PHE A 24 14.77 -7.94 6.14
C PHE A 24 14.54 -8.06 4.62
N GLY A 25 14.89 -7.02 3.88
CA GLY A 25 14.64 -6.91 2.45
C GLY A 25 13.34 -6.16 2.15
N ARG A 26 13.39 -5.36 1.10
CA ARG A 26 12.31 -4.42 0.71
C ARG A 26 11.03 -5.12 0.30
N LYS A 27 11.15 -6.19 -0.49
CA LYS A 27 10.03 -6.98 -1.03
C LYS A 27 9.15 -7.62 0.06
N PRO A 28 9.68 -8.41 1.01
CA PRO A 28 8.85 -9.05 2.03
C PRO A 28 8.15 -8.03 2.94
N VAL A 29 8.82 -6.92 3.28
CA VAL A 29 8.20 -5.86 4.08
C VAL A 29 7.03 -5.22 3.33
N LEU A 30 7.19 -4.91 2.04
CA LEU A 30 6.12 -4.31 1.23
C LEU A 30 4.92 -5.27 1.06
N VAL A 31 5.17 -6.57 0.84
CA VAL A 31 4.11 -7.59 0.74
C VAL A 31 3.36 -7.74 2.06
N VAL A 32 4.07 -7.89 3.19
CA VAL A 32 3.44 -8.04 4.50
C VAL A 32 2.64 -6.79 4.87
N SER A 33 3.21 -5.60 4.70
CA SER A 33 2.52 -4.33 4.93
C SER A 33 1.26 -4.19 4.08
N THR A 34 1.31 -4.56 2.80
CA THR A 34 0.14 -4.48 1.91
C THR A 34 -0.95 -5.47 2.32
N ILE A 35 -0.60 -6.69 2.72
CA ILE A 35 -1.57 -7.68 3.20
C ILE A 35 -2.23 -7.22 4.51
N VAL A 36 -1.43 -6.73 5.47
CA VAL A 36 -1.96 -6.22 6.75
C VAL A 36 -2.88 -5.03 6.52
N PHE A 37 -2.54 -4.15 5.57
CA PHE A 37 -3.40 -3.02 5.20
C PHE A 37 -4.70 -3.50 4.54
N ALA A 38 -4.63 -4.45 3.60
CA ALA A 38 -5.80 -5.02 2.93
C ALA A 38 -6.81 -5.66 3.90
N LEU A 39 -6.34 -6.27 4.98
CA LEU A 39 -7.18 -6.87 6.02
C LEU A 39 -7.77 -5.83 7.00
N THR A 40 -7.10 -4.69 7.16
CA THR A 40 -7.50 -3.65 8.12
C THR A 40 -8.47 -2.63 7.52
N VAL A 41 -8.41 -2.37 6.21
CA VAL A 41 -9.34 -1.43 5.52
C VAL A 41 -10.82 -1.84 5.67
N PRO A 42 -11.22 -3.11 5.48
CA PRO A 42 -12.62 -3.53 5.64
C PRO A 42 -13.11 -3.44 7.09
N THR A 43 -12.24 -3.70 8.07
CA THR A 43 -12.62 -3.66 9.50
C THR A 43 -12.92 -2.24 9.96
N LEU A 44 -12.19 -1.22 9.48
CA LEU A 44 -12.51 0.19 9.77
C LEU A 44 -13.93 0.59 9.37
N LEU A 45 -14.53 -0.08 8.38
CA LEU A 45 -15.89 0.22 7.93
C LEU A 45 -17.00 -0.51 8.70
N ILE A 46 -16.73 -1.76 9.11
CA ILE A 46 -17.63 -2.51 9.98
C ILE A 46 -17.87 -1.74 11.29
N PHE A 47 -16.83 -1.02 11.75
CA PHE A 47 -16.88 -0.20 12.96
C PHE A 47 -17.32 1.26 12.76
N SER A 48 -17.54 1.73 11.52
CA SER A 48 -18.12 3.06 11.26
C SER A 48 -19.64 3.03 11.11
N GLY A 49 -20.26 1.86 11.06
CA GLY A 49 -21.70 1.68 11.09
C GLY A 49 -22.32 1.85 12.49
N PRO A 50 -23.65 2.11 12.58
CA PRO A 50 -24.34 2.37 13.84
C PRO A 50 -24.39 1.18 14.83
N LEU A 51 -23.87 0.00 14.45
CA LEU A 51 -23.97 -1.22 15.26
C LEU A 51 -22.77 -1.54 16.17
N PHE A 52 -21.63 -0.83 16.08
CA PHE A 52 -20.46 -1.16 16.91
C PHE A 52 -19.74 0.05 17.53
N THR A 53 -20.15 0.39 18.75
CA THR A 53 -19.76 1.56 19.55
C THR A 53 -18.53 1.31 20.44
N SER A 54 -17.50 0.62 19.94
CA SER A 54 -16.29 0.34 20.73
C SER A 54 -15.12 1.22 20.29
N VAL A 55 -15.08 2.47 20.78
CA VAL A 55 -14.00 3.45 20.55
C VAL A 55 -12.59 2.84 20.69
N PRO A 56 -12.30 1.95 21.68
CA PRO A 56 -10.96 1.35 21.81
C PRO A 56 -10.56 0.46 20.63
N LEU A 57 -11.49 -0.32 20.08
CA LEU A 57 -11.20 -1.25 19.00
C LEU A 57 -10.94 -0.51 17.68
N LEU A 58 -11.71 0.56 17.43
CA LEU A 58 -11.48 1.45 16.29
C LEU A 58 -10.08 2.10 16.35
N MET A 59 -9.63 2.52 17.53
CA MET A 59 -8.28 3.06 17.71
C MET A 59 -7.20 2.02 17.39
N ILE A 60 -7.36 0.77 17.83
CA ILE A 60 -6.42 -0.32 17.52
C ILE A 60 -6.36 -0.57 16.01
N CYS A 61 -7.50 -0.65 15.33
CA CYS A 61 -7.54 -0.79 13.87
C CYS A 61 -6.87 0.38 13.15
N LEU A 62 -7.06 1.63 13.60
CA LEU A 62 -6.41 2.81 13.02
C LEU A 62 -4.89 2.78 13.20
N VAL A 63 -4.40 2.33 14.35
CA VAL A 63 -2.96 2.15 14.61
C VAL A 63 -2.40 1.08 13.68
N ILE A 64 -3.07 -0.06 13.54
CA ILE A 64 -2.62 -1.14 12.64
C ILE A 64 -2.64 -0.67 11.18
N ALA A 65 -3.67 0.05 10.75
CA ALA A 65 -3.77 0.61 9.40
C ALA A 65 -2.64 1.61 9.12
N GLY A 66 -2.39 2.53 10.05
CA GLY A 66 -1.28 3.48 9.96
C GLY A 66 0.07 2.76 9.91
N ALA A 67 0.28 1.77 10.77
CA ALA A 67 1.51 0.97 10.83
C ALA A 67 1.78 0.18 9.54
N ALA A 68 0.73 -0.30 8.89
CA ALA A 68 0.82 -1.04 7.64
C ALA A 68 1.02 -0.10 6.42
N ALA A 69 0.44 1.11 6.45
CA ALA A 69 0.56 2.07 5.35
C ALA A 69 1.90 2.82 5.35
N GLY A 70 2.48 3.12 6.52
CA GLY A 70 3.70 3.93 6.63
C GLY A 70 4.90 3.42 5.83
N PRO A 71 5.24 2.13 5.86
CA PRO A 71 6.36 1.58 5.10
C PRO A 71 6.18 1.66 3.57
N PHE A 72 4.97 1.85 3.07
CA PHE A 72 4.67 1.72 1.65
C PHE A 72 5.46 2.71 0.79
N LEU A 73 5.43 4.00 1.12
CA LEU A 73 6.09 5.05 0.34
C LEU A 73 7.62 4.91 0.31
N PRO A 74 8.35 4.84 1.46
CA PRO A 74 9.80 4.75 1.45
C PRO A 74 10.32 3.46 0.79
N VAL A 75 9.63 2.34 0.98
CA VAL A 75 10.05 1.07 0.38
C VAL A 75 9.76 1.05 -1.13
N SER A 76 8.62 1.61 -1.56
CA SER A 76 8.26 1.68 -2.99
C SER A 76 9.19 2.58 -3.79
N THR A 77 9.56 3.76 -3.26
CA THR A 77 10.46 4.68 -3.98
C THR A 77 11.90 4.17 -4.01
N ALA A 78 12.31 3.42 -2.99
CA ALA A 78 13.68 2.96 -2.90
C ALA A 78 13.92 1.67 -3.73
N MET A 79 12.88 0.86 -3.99
CA MET A 79 12.98 -0.35 -4.82
C MET A 79 13.51 -0.11 -6.26
N PRO A 80 12.96 0.82 -7.07
CA PRO A 80 13.44 1.07 -8.42
C PRO A 80 14.89 1.59 -8.47
N VAL A 81 15.27 2.43 -7.51
CA VAL A 81 16.61 3.05 -7.49
C VAL A 81 17.71 2.02 -7.22
N GLU A 82 17.39 0.94 -6.51
CA GLU A 82 18.32 -0.17 -6.25
C GLU A 82 18.27 -1.29 -7.30
N MET A 83 17.42 -1.18 -8.32
CA MET A 83 17.37 -2.20 -9.37
C MET A 83 18.66 -2.16 -10.21
N PRO A 84 19.27 -3.33 -10.50
CA PRO A 84 20.39 -3.42 -11.43
C PRO A 84 20.00 -2.84 -12.78
N GLY A 85 20.76 -1.85 -13.27
CA GLY A 85 20.58 -1.23 -14.59
C GLY A 85 19.89 0.15 -14.60
N ILE A 86 19.28 0.59 -13.49
CA ILE A 86 18.63 1.92 -13.44
C ILE A 86 19.67 3.04 -13.17
N GLY A 87 20.68 2.80 -12.33
CA GLY A 87 21.77 3.75 -12.09
C GLY A 87 21.31 5.17 -11.67
N PRO A 88 22.24 6.11 -11.45
CA PRO A 88 21.89 7.48 -11.06
C PRO A 88 21.15 8.26 -12.17
N LEU A 89 21.46 7.95 -13.43
CA LEU A 89 20.93 8.66 -14.59
C LEU A 89 19.44 8.40 -14.83
N TYR A 90 18.97 7.15 -14.63
CA TYR A 90 17.57 6.78 -14.86
C TYR A 90 16.72 6.73 -13.59
N ALA A 91 17.31 6.98 -12.40
CA ALA A 91 16.58 6.99 -11.14
C ALA A 91 15.42 8.00 -11.14
N GLY A 92 15.62 9.19 -11.71
CA GLY A 92 14.56 10.20 -11.84
C GLY A 92 13.39 9.72 -12.71
N THR A 93 13.68 9.08 -13.84
CA THR A 93 12.66 8.50 -14.73
C THR A 93 11.92 7.35 -14.07
N ALA A 94 12.63 6.46 -13.37
CA ALA A 94 12.03 5.34 -12.66
C ALA A 94 11.06 5.80 -11.56
N LEU A 95 11.46 6.81 -10.78
CA LEU A 95 10.58 7.45 -9.80
C LEU A 95 9.41 8.17 -10.47
N GLY A 96 9.65 8.86 -11.59
CA GLY A 96 8.60 9.52 -12.38
C GLY A 96 7.51 8.54 -12.84
N ILE A 97 7.91 7.39 -13.38
CA ILE A 97 6.97 6.32 -13.77
C ILE A 97 6.22 5.79 -12.55
N LEU A 98 6.92 5.56 -11.43
CA LEU A 98 6.30 5.10 -10.19
C LEU A 98 5.20 6.06 -9.71
N PHE A 99 5.49 7.37 -9.67
CA PHE A 99 4.51 8.38 -9.25
C PHE A 99 3.39 8.57 -10.28
N MET A 100 3.68 8.45 -11.57
CA MET A 100 2.66 8.49 -12.62
C MET A 100 1.65 7.35 -12.45
N ILE A 101 2.12 6.12 -12.24
CA ILE A 101 1.26 4.96 -11.99
C ILE A 101 0.49 5.16 -10.68
N GLY A 102 1.17 5.58 -9.61
CA GLY A 102 0.55 5.83 -8.31
C GLY A 102 -0.57 6.87 -8.37
N ASN A 103 -0.34 8.01 -9.02
CA ASN A 103 -1.33 9.07 -9.17
C ASN A 103 -2.49 8.66 -10.10
N THR A 104 -2.19 7.89 -11.15
CA THR A 104 -3.23 7.35 -12.04
C THR A 104 -4.14 6.39 -11.28
N GLY A 105 -3.56 5.50 -10.48
CA GLY A 105 -4.32 4.62 -9.58
C GLY A 105 -5.13 5.39 -8.53
N GLY A 106 -4.54 6.45 -7.96
CA GLY A 106 -5.20 7.34 -7.01
C GLY A 106 -6.37 8.14 -7.61
N PHE A 107 -6.37 8.39 -8.92
CA PHE A 107 -7.48 9.02 -9.63
C PHE A 107 -8.58 8.01 -10.00
N ILE A 108 -8.19 6.88 -10.59
CA ILE A 108 -9.13 5.86 -11.08
C ILE A 108 -9.80 5.10 -9.93
N GLY A 109 -9.07 4.84 -8.84
CA GLY A 109 -9.55 4.06 -7.70
C GLY A 109 -10.84 4.63 -7.10
N PRO A 110 -10.83 5.88 -6.59
CA PRO A 110 -12.01 6.52 -6.03
C PRO A 110 -13.17 6.63 -7.02
N LEU A 111 -12.87 6.86 -8.29
CA LEU A 111 -13.87 6.96 -9.36
C LEU A 111 -14.67 5.66 -9.52
N ILE A 112 -13.97 4.52 -9.62
CA ILE A 112 -14.60 3.20 -9.74
C ILE A 112 -15.32 2.84 -8.44
N THR A 113 -14.70 3.09 -7.28
CA THR A 113 -15.32 2.76 -6.00
C THR A 113 -16.59 3.57 -5.74
N GLY A 114 -16.59 4.86 -6.08
CA GLY A 114 -17.75 5.74 -5.94
C GLY A 114 -18.87 5.30 -6.88
N TRP A 115 -18.57 5.04 -8.15
CA TRP A 115 -19.55 4.51 -9.10
C TRP A 115 -20.14 3.17 -8.66
N LEU A 116 -19.34 2.30 -8.05
CA LEU A 116 -19.80 1.01 -7.52
C LEU A 116 -20.73 1.21 -6.31
N MET A 117 -20.44 2.18 -5.44
CA MET A 117 -21.32 2.55 -4.32
C MET A 117 -22.65 3.13 -4.81
N ASP A 118 -22.62 3.99 -5.83
CA ASP A 118 -23.83 4.61 -6.41
C ASP A 118 -24.75 3.57 -7.08
N THR A 119 -24.17 2.54 -7.71
CA THR A 119 -24.92 1.49 -8.41
C THR A 119 -25.49 0.41 -7.50
N THR A 120 -24.75 0.02 -6.44
CA THR A 120 -25.22 -1.02 -5.49
C THR A 120 -25.93 -0.45 -4.26
N GLY A 121 -25.87 0.87 -4.04
CA GLY A 121 -26.48 1.55 -2.89
C GLY A 121 -25.85 1.18 -1.54
N SER A 122 -24.73 0.46 -1.53
CA SER A 122 -24.06 0.00 -0.32
C SER A 122 -22.57 0.28 -0.39
N ALA A 123 -22.03 0.91 0.66
CA ALA A 123 -20.61 1.18 0.79
C ALA A 123 -19.77 -0.12 0.70
N TRP A 124 -20.32 -1.25 1.14
CA TRP A 124 -19.62 -2.55 1.19
C TRP A 124 -19.04 -3.03 -0.14
N SER A 125 -19.70 -2.75 -1.27
CA SER A 125 -19.25 -3.18 -2.59
C SER A 125 -17.96 -2.48 -3.01
N GLY A 126 -17.87 -1.16 -2.81
CA GLY A 126 -16.67 -0.36 -3.08
C GLY A 126 -15.48 -0.81 -2.24
N PHE A 127 -15.69 -1.18 -0.98
CA PHE A 127 -14.60 -1.65 -0.12
C PHE A 127 -14.14 -3.07 -0.44
N MET A 128 -15.05 -3.98 -0.80
CA MET A 128 -14.67 -5.31 -1.29
C MET A 128 -13.81 -5.21 -2.56
N PHE A 129 -14.15 -4.27 -3.45
CA PHE A 129 -13.35 -3.99 -4.65
C PHE A 129 -11.93 -3.50 -4.30
N VAL A 130 -11.79 -2.54 -3.38
CA VAL A 130 -10.47 -2.06 -2.91
C VAL A 130 -9.68 -3.17 -2.21
N ALA A 131 -10.33 -3.96 -1.36
CA ALA A 131 -9.69 -5.07 -0.67
C ALA A 131 -9.16 -6.13 -1.65
N LEU A 132 -9.95 -6.47 -2.68
CA LEU A 132 -9.53 -7.37 -3.76
C LEU A 132 -8.33 -6.80 -4.53
N LEU A 133 -8.36 -5.52 -4.91
CA LEU A 133 -7.24 -4.86 -5.59
C LEU A 133 -5.96 -4.90 -4.74
N LEU A 134 -6.07 -4.62 -3.44
CA LEU A 134 -4.94 -4.67 -2.51
C LEU A 134 -4.39 -6.08 -2.30
N LEU A 135 -5.21 -7.13 -2.47
CA LEU A 135 -4.75 -8.53 -2.44
C LEU A 135 -4.11 -8.97 -3.75
N ILE A 136 -4.52 -8.41 -4.88
CA ILE A 136 -3.95 -8.72 -6.20
C ILE A 136 -2.54 -8.10 -6.36
N ALA A 137 -2.32 -6.90 -5.81
CA ALA A 137 -1.03 -6.21 -5.87
C ALA A 137 0.18 -7.03 -5.35
N PRO A 138 0.14 -7.64 -4.15
CA PRO A 138 1.25 -8.47 -3.66
C PRO A 138 1.44 -9.76 -4.46
N LEU A 139 0.38 -10.32 -5.06
CA LEU A 139 0.49 -11.49 -5.95
C LEU A 139 1.31 -11.16 -7.21
N PHE A 140 1.10 -9.98 -7.80
CA PHE A 140 1.92 -9.50 -8.91
C PHE A 140 3.38 -9.30 -8.51
N LEU A 141 3.64 -8.73 -7.33
CA LEU A 141 5.01 -8.56 -6.81
C LEU A 141 5.73 -9.89 -6.59
N ILE A 142 5.02 -10.92 -6.11
CA ILE A 142 5.58 -12.27 -5.94
C ILE A 142 5.86 -12.91 -7.31
N LYS A 143 5.01 -12.69 -8.32
CA LYS A 143 5.20 -13.25 -9.66
C LYS A 143 6.35 -12.60 -10.44
N LEU A 144 6.56 -11.29 -10.24
CA LEU A 144 7.70 -10.54 -10.78
C LEU A 144 9.05 -10.98 -10.19
N ARG A 145 9.06 -11.76 -9.08
CA ARG A 145 10.26 -12.40 -8.52
C ARG A 145 11.01 -13.27 -9.54
N ASN A 146 10.31 -13.81 -10.53
CA ASN A 146 10.89 -14.75 -11.49
C ASN A 146 11.49 -14.07 -12.73
N TYR A 147 11.39 -12.74 -12.86
CA TYR A 147 12.02 -12.00 -13.94
C TYR A 147 13.41 -11.53 -13.49
N GLN A 148 14.36 -12.46 -13.45
CA GLN A 148 15.79 -12.11 -13.39
C GLN A 148 16.16 -11.54 -14.75
N ILE A 149 16.68 -10.30 -14.77
CA ILE A 149 17.27 -9.72 -15.98
C ILE A 149 18.43 -10.65 -16.38
N PRO A 150 18.41 -11.26 -17.59
CA PRO A 150 19.51 -12.09 -18.06
C PRO A 150 20.82 -11.29 -17.98
N GLN A 151 21.87 -11.90 -17.43
CA GLN A 151 23.19 -11.28 -17.25
C GLN A 151 23.89 -10.90 -18.57
N GLU A 152 23.28 -11.14 -19.73
CA GLU A 152 23.90 -10.98 -21.07
C GLU A 152 24.10 -9.52 -21.52
N ALA A 153 23.60 -8.51 -20.80
CA ALA A 153 23.79 -7.10 -21.19
C ALA A 153 25.01 -6.42 -20.54
N GLN A 154 25.98 -7.20 -20.03
CA GLN A 154 27.23 -6.68 -19.42
C GLN A 154 28.50 -6.97 -20.22
N THR A 155 28.41 -7.56 -21.42
CA THR A 155 29.56 -7.68 -22.34
C THR A 155 29.56 -6.61 -23.41
#